data_AF-A0A4S2J516-F1
#
_entry.id   AF-A0A4S2J516-F1
#
_cell.length_a   1.000
_cell.length_b   1.000
_cell.length_c   1.000
_cell.angle_alpha   90.00
_cell.angle_beta   90.00
_cell.angle_gamma   90.00
#
_symmetry.space_group_name_H-M   'P 1'
#
loop_
_entity.id
_entity.type
_entity.pdbx_description
1 polymer ?
#
loop_
_entity_poly.entity_id
_entity_poly.type
_entity_poly.pdbx_seq_one_letter_code
_entity_poly.pdbx_strand_id
1 'polypeptide(L)'
;MSDVFAVDLALDFSPTLPDAVLDDLRWHLGLLTGDAADEMGDLEPLLAARGPAARIGGVLTGELVLAGDHWSLTARQEVHAELLPELESLAERLAFHAMTEGVIGQVRFYEDEAPEMLVNRSGELARVAGVADGVF
;
A
#
# COMPACT_ATOMS: atom_id res chain seq x y z
N MET A 1 12.98 11.91 16.40
CA MET A 1 11.61 12.24 15.95
C MET A 1 11.52 11.64 14.58
N SER A 2 10.53 10.79 14.31
CA SER A 2 10.45 10.08 13.03
C SER A 2 9.20 10.55 12.33
N ASP A 3 9.37 11.07 11.12
CA ASP A 3 8.27 11.48 10.26
C ASP A 3 7.69 10.21 9.64
N VAL A 4 6.49 9.84 10.10
CA VAL A 4 5.83 8.58 9.74
C VAL A 4 4.48 8.87 9.11
N PHE A 5 4.14 8.13 8.07
CA PHE A 5 2.86 8.17 7.40
C PHE A 5 2.07 6.92 7.75
N ALA A 6 0.81 7.12 8.11
CA ALA A 6 -0.20 6.08 8.11
C ALA A 6 -0.58 5.79 6.65
N VAL A 7 -0.50 4.52 6.26
CA VAL A 7 -0.81 4.09 4.90
C VAL A 7 -1.80 2.95 4.98
N ASP A 8 -2.92 3.07 4.27
CA ASP A 8 -3.86 1.97 4.07
C ASP A 8 -4.06 1.76 2.57
N LEU A 9 -4.05 0.50 2.13
CA LEU A 9 -4.34 0.08 0.77
C LEU A 9 -5.38 -1.03 0.79
N ALA A 10 -6.37 -0.95 -0.08
CA ALA A 10 -7.39 -1.97 -0.26
C ALA A 10 -7.87 -1.96 -1.72
N LEU A 11 -7.51 -3.00 -2.48
CA LEU A 11 -7.82 -3.10 -3.90
C LEU A 11 -7.78 -4.54 -4.40
N ASP A 12 -8.50 -4.77 -5.50
CA ASP A 12 -8.46 -5.98 -6.28
C ASP A 12 -7.67 -5.73 -7.57
N PHE A 13 -6.93 -6.74 -8.03
CA PHE A 13 -6.14 -6.69 -9.26
C PHE A 13 -6.85 -7.35 -10.44
N SER A 14 -6.45 -6.98 -11.66
CA SER A 14 -6.88 -7.70 -12.87
C SER A 14 -6.48 -9.19 -12.81
N PRO A 15 -7.32 -10.13 -13.31
CA PRO A 15 -6.95 -11.54 -13.47
C PRO A 15 -5.70 -11.78 -14.34
N THR A 16 -5.32 -10.78 -15.15
CA THR A 16 -4.12 -10.83 -16.00
C THR A 16 -2.94 -10.08 -15.38
N LEU A 17 -2.87 -9.98 -14.05
CA LEU A 17 -1.75 -9.37 -13.34
C LEU A 17 -0.44 -10.09 -13.75
N PRO A 18 0.56 -9.37 -14.28
CA PRO A 18 1.83 -9.99 -14.66
C PRO A 18 2.56 -10.59 -13.44
N ASP A 19 3.16 -11.78 -13.61
CA ASP A 19 3.90 -12.47 -12.54
C ASP A 19 5.00 -11.59 -11.93
N ALA A 20 5.70 -10.79 -12.75
CA ALA A 20 6.73 -9.88 -12.25
C ALA A 20 6.18 -8.81 -11.27
N VAL A 21 4.97 -8.32 -11.50
CA VAL A 21 4.30 -7.36 -10.59
C VAL A 21 3.81 -8.07 -9.34
N LEU A 22 3.32 -9.31 -9.49
CA LEU A 22 2.90 -10.13 -8.37
C LEU A 22 4.07 -10.51 -7.45
N ASP A 23 5.24 -10.82 -8.01
CA ASP A 23 6.44 -11.15 -7.23
C ASP A 23 7.04 -9.91 -6.55
N ASP A 24 7.04 -8.75 -7.21
CA ASP A 24 7.37 -7.45 -6.59
C ASP A 24 6.46 -7.14 -5.39
N LEU A 25 5.13 -7.33 -5.56
CA LEU A 25 4.16 -7.15 -4.48
C LEU A 25 4.38 -8.15 -3.34
N ARG A 26 4.65 -9.43 -3.66
CA ARG A 26 4.98 -10.45 -2.64
C ARG A 26 6.23 -10.08 -1.88
N TRP A 27 7.24 -9.52 -2.53
CA TRP A 27 8.44 -9.05 -1.85
C TRP A 27 8.12 -7.89 -0.89
N HIS A 28 7.38 -6.88 -1.34
CA HIS A 28 6.94 -5.78 -0.48
C HIS A 28 6.12 -6.27 0.72
N LEU A 29 5.40 -7.38 0.59
CA LEU A 29 4.63 -8.01 1.67
C LEU A 29 5.46 -8.92 2.59
N GLY A 30 6.73 -9.17 2.28
CA GLY A 30 7.58 -10.13 2.99
C GLY A 30 7.21 -11.60 2.72
N LEU A 31 6.52 -11.87 1.61
CA LEU A 31 6.06 -13.20 1.19
C LEU A 31 6.98 -13.85 0.15
N LEU A 32 7.85 -13.07 -0.50
CA LEU A 32 8.86 -13.60 -1.44
C LEU A 32 10.05 -14.17 -0.65
N THR A 33 10.54 -15.33 -1.07
CA THR A 33 11.63 -16.06 -0.38
C THR A 33 12.67 -16.60 -1.36
N GLY A 34 13.91 -16.79 -0.91
CA GLY A 34 14.99 -17.39 -1.71
C GLY A 34 15.74 -16.36 -2.56
N ASP A 35 16.45 -16.84 -3.58
CA ASP A 35 17.36 -16.02 -4.41
C ASP A 35 16.70 -14.75 -4.97
N ALA A 36 15.41 -14.82 -5.34
CA ALA A 36 14.67 -13.66 -5.85
C ALA A 36 14.48 -12.54 -4.81
N ALA A 37 14.40 -12.89 -3.52
CA ALA A 37 14.35 -11.89 -2.45
C ALA A 37 15.75 -11.30 -2.17
N ASP A 38 16.80 -12.10 -2.31
CA ASP A 38 18.20 -11.66 -2.10
C ASP A 38 18.64 -10.62 -3.15
N GLU A 39 18.12 -10.72 -4.38
CA GLU A 39 18.35 -9.71 -5.45
C GLU A 39 17.80 -8.32 -5.11
N MET A 40 16.87 -8.22 -4.15
CA MET A 40 16.23 -6.98 -3.72
C MET A 40 16.78 -6.45 -2.38
N GLY A 41 17.87 -7.03 -1.86
CA GLY A 41 18.34 -6.84 -0.48
C GLY A 41 18.77 -5.43 -0.07
N ASP A 42 18.97 -4.51 -1.02
CA ASP A 42 19.28 -3.10 -0.74
C ASP A 42 18.02 -2.22 -0.61
N LEU A 43 16.83 -2.76 -0.89
CA LEU A 43 15.55 -2.06 -0.85
C LEU A 43 14.75 -2.42 0.42
N GLU A 44 13.85 -1.54 0.84
CA GLU A 44 13.00 -1.77 2.02
C GLU A 44 11.58 -2.26 1.64
N PRO A 45 11.11 -3.39 2.19
CA PRO A 45 9.77 -3.91 1.93
C PRO A 45 8.68 -3.10 2.66
N LEU A 46 8.05 -2.21 1.92
CA LEU A 46 7.04 -1.25 2.42
C LEU A 46 5.79 -1.83 3.10
N LEU A 47 5.40 -3.07 2.80
CA LEU A 47 4.13 -3.67 3.25
C LEU A 47 4.34 -4.90 4.15
N ALA A 48 5.56 -5.13 4.65
CA ALA A 48 5.93 -6.35 5.37
C ALA A 48 5.80 -6.23 6.90
N ALA A 49 5.66 -5.01 7.45
CA ALA A 49 5.56 -4.87 8.90
C ALA A 49 4.28 -5.50 9.45
N ARG A 50 4.39 -6.15 10.61
CA ARG A 50 3.32 -6.86 11.32
C ARG A 50 3.38 -6.55 12.81
N GLY A 51 2.24 -6.68 13.47
CA GLY A 51 2.13 -6.46 14.92
C GLY A 51 1.58 -5.08 15.28
N PRO A 52 1.67 -4.65 16.55
CA PRO A 52 1.07 -3.38 16.98
C PRO A 52 1.73 -2.17 16.29
N ALA A 53 0.92 -1.24 15.81
CA ALA A 53 1.41 0.02 15.25
C ALA A 53 1.95 0.94 16.36
N ALA A 54 3.06 1.65 16.09
CA ALA A 54 3.72 2.46 17.12
C ALA A 54 3.10 3.84 17.32
N ARG A 55 2.50 4.42 16.26
CA ARG A 55 2.00 5.81 16.18
C ARG A 55 0.53 5.89 15.79
N ILE A 56 0.07 5.04 14.89
CA ILE A 56 -1.27 5.16 14.28
C ILE A 56 -2.33 4.30 14.99
N GLY A 57 -1.96 3.62 16.09
CA GLY A 57 -2.81 2.70 16.84
C GLY A 57 -3.21 1.44 16.04
N GLY A 58 -3.77 0.44 16.71
CA GLY A 58 -4.18 -0.81 16.05
C GLY A 58 -2.99 -1.70 15.64
N VAL A 59 -3.14 -2.43 14.53
CA VAL A 59 -2.19 -3.45 14.06
C VAL A 59 -1.77 -3.15 12.62
N LEU A 60 -0.49 -3.40 12.31
CA LEU A 60 0.07 -3.37 10.96
C LEU A 60 -0.20 -4.71 10.28
N THR A 61 -0.68 -4.66 9.03
CA THR A 61 -1.08 -5.84 8.27
C THR A 61 -0.72 -5.70 6.79
N GLY A 62 -0.63 -6.83 6.11
CA GLY A 62 -0.42 -6.93 4.68
C GLY A 62 -0.86 -8.32 4.24
N GLU A 63 -1.99 -8.40 3.56
CA GLU A 63 -2.61 -9.65 3.16
C GLU A 63 -2.89 -9.61 1.66
N LEU A 64 -2.51 -10.69 0.97
CA LEU A 64 -2.72 -10.89 -0.45
C LEU A 64 -3.36 -12.25 -0.67
N VAL A 65 -4.59 -12.26 -1.15
CA VAL A 65 -5.42 -13.47 -1.24
C VAL A 65 -5.86 -13.67 -2.69
N LEU A 66 -5.76 -14.91 -3.19
CA LEU A 66 -6.33 -15.28 -4.49
C LEU A 66 -7.84 -15.52 -4.31
N ALA A 67 -8.66 -14.61 -4.82
CA ALA A 67 -10.11 -14.65 -4.76
C ALA A 67 -10.68 -15.12 -6.11
N GLY A 68 -10.80 -16.43 -6.31
CA GLY A 68 -11.22 -16.98 -7.59
C GLY A 68 -10.13 -16.86 -8.65
N ASP A 69 -10.26 -15.90 -9.56
CA ASP A 69 -9.33 -15.65 -10.67
C ASP A 69 -8.52 -14.36 -10.55
N HIS A 70 -8.69 -13.60 -9.46
CA HIS A 70 -7.96 -12.35 -9.21
C HIS A 70 -7.34 -12.34 -7.82
N TRP A 71 -6.42 -11.41 -7.61
CA TRP A 71 -5.80 -11.16 -6.31
C TRP A 71 -6.46 -9.97 -5.62
N SER A 72 -6.70 -10.09 -4.32
CA SER A 72 -7.17 -9.03 -3.44
C SER A 72 -6.10 -8.67 -2.42
N LEU A 73 -5.80 -7.38 -2.29
CA LEU A 73 -4.82 -6.84 -1.35
C LEU A 73 -5.53 -6.03 -0.26
N THR A 74 -5.08 -6.19 0.99
CA THR A 74 -5.30 -5.22 2.05
C THR A 74 -4.01 -5.03 2.84
N ALA A 75 -3.56 -3.79 2.99
CA ALA A 75 -2.38 -3.46 3.78
C ALA A 75 -2.62 -2.22 4.65
N ARG A 76 -2.02 -2.22 5.85
CA ARG A 76 -1.99 -1.09 6.78
C ARG A 76 -0.61 -0.97 7.38
N GLN A 77 0.06 0.16 7.16
CA GLN A 77 1.48 0.33 7.42
C GLN A 77 1.81 1.69 8.07
N GLU A 78 2.96 1.71 8.73
CA GLU A 78 3.67 2.91 9.15
C GLU A 78 4.90 3.05 8.26
N VAL A 79 4.90 4.05 7.38
CA VAL A 79 5.97 4.26 6.40
C VAL A 79 6.75 5.51 6.76
N HIS A 80 8.08 5.41 6.82
CA HIS A 80 8.94 6.57 7.04
C HIS A 80 8.85 7.55 5.86
N ALA A 81 8.93 8.85 6.15
CA ALA A 81 8.83 9.90 5.12
C ALA A 81 9.87 9.75 4.00
N GLU A 82 11.03 9.18 4.30
CA GLU A 82 12.08 8.90 3.30
C GLU A 82 11.69 7.84 2.27
N LEU A 83 10.71 6.98 2.59
CA LEU A 83 10.20 5.90 1.74
C LEU A 83 8.89 6.28 1.02
N LEU A 84 8.43 7.53 1.16
CA LEU A 84 7.21 7.98 0.48
C LEU A 84 7.31 7.94 -1.05
N PRO A 85 8.42 8.36 -1.69
CA PRO A 85 8.54 8.26 -3.14
C PRO A 85 8.43 6.82 -3.66
N GLU A 86 8.99 5.86 -2.92
CA GLU A 86 8.92 4.43 -3.21
C GLU A 86 7.51 3.90 -3.02
N LEU A 87 6.81 4.33 -1.97
CA LEU A 87 5.40 4.01 -1.74
C LEU A 87 4.50 4.55 -2.84
N GLU A 88 4.72 5.80 -3.27
CA GLU A 88 3.98 6.42 -4.37
C GLU A 88 4.20 5.64 -5.67
N SER A 89 5.46 5.33 -5.97
CA SER A 89 5.82 4.52 -7.14
C SER A 89 5.19 3.13 -7.10
N LEU A 90 5.12 2.49 -5.92
CA LEU A 90 4.40 1.23 -5.74
C LEU A 90 2.90 1.42 -5.98
N ALA A 91 2.27 2.39 -5.30
CA ALA A 91 0.84 2.65 -5.41
C ALA A 91 0.40 2.96 -6.85
N GLU A 92 1.20 3.69 -7.63
CA GLU A 92 0.98 3.94 -9.05
C GLU A 92 0.96 2.64 -9.87
N ARG A 93 1.96 1.76 -9.66
CA ARG A 93 2.00 0.44 -10.30
C ARG A 93 0.80 -0.41 -9.91
N LEU A 94 0.42 -0.40 -8.63
CA LEU A 94 -0.73 -1.15 -8.13
C LEU A 94 -2.03 -0.64 -8.75
N ALA A 95 -2.24 0.67 -8.80
CA ALA A 95 -3.41 1.29 -9.42
C ALA A 95 -3.53 0.92 -10.91
N PHE A 96 -2.42 0.94 -11.65
CA PHE A 96 -2.39 0.57 -13.07
C PHE A 96 -2.89 -0.86 -13.33
N HIS A 97 -2.65 -1.78 -12.40
CA HIS A 97 -3.09 -3.17 -12.51
C HIS A 97 -4.37 -3.49 -11.69
N ALA A 98 -4.95 -2.48 -11.04
CA ALA A 98 -6.15 -2.64 -10.23
C ALA A 98 -7.41 -2.73 -11.10
N MET A 99 -8.39 -3.52 -10.66
CA MET A 99 -9.76 -3.50 -11.19
C MET A 99 -10.68 -2.61 -10.33
N THR A 100 -10.28 -2.29 -9.10
CA THR A 100 -11.02 -1.39 -8.22
C THR A 100 -10.91 0.04 -8.74
N GLU A 101 -12.03 0.60 -9.21
CA GLU A 101 -12.17 2.02 -9.54
C GLU A 101 -12.54 2.83 -8.29
N GLY A 102 -12.10 4.09 -8.24
CA GLY A 102 -12.36 4.96 -7.10
C GLY A 102 -11.32 4.81 -6.00
N VAL A 103 -11.72 4.90 -4.73
CA VAL A 103 -10.78 4.87 -3.60
C VAL A 103 -10.17 3.48 -3.45
N ILE A 104 -8.83 3.43 -3.49
CA ILE A 104 -8.03 2.21 -3.30
C ILE A 104 -7.13 2.28 -2.05
N GLY A 105 -7.16 3.40 -1.33
CA GLY A 105 -6.35 3.58 -0.13
C GLY A 105 -6.32 5.00 0.38
N GLN A 106 -5.45 5.24 1.36
CA GLN A 106 -5.19 6.56 1.92
C GLN A 106 -3.75 6.66 2.45
N VAL A 107 -3.24 7.89 2.49
CA VAL A 107 -1.96 8.24 3.09
C VAL A 107 -2.18 9.46 3.99
N ARG A 108 -1.65 9.43 5.21
CA ARG A 108 -1.81 10.51 6.18
C ARG A 108 -0.55 10.67 7.00
N PHE A 109 -0.02 11.89 7.14
CA PHE A 109 1.01 12.12 8.13
C PHE A 109 0.44 11.85 9.52
N TYR A 110 1.13 11.10 10.38
CA TYR A 110 0.47 10.54 11.58
C TYR A 110 -0.11 11.61 12.54
N GLU A 111 0.40 12.84 12.50
CA GLU A 111 -0.07 13.99 13.31
C GLU A 111 -1.21 14.78 12.64
N ASP A 112 -1.46 14.59 11.35
CA ASP A 112 -2.52 15.29 10.63
C ASP A 112 -3.89 14.69 10.93
N GLU A 113 -4.94 15.50 10.93
CA GLU A 113 -6.30 14.98 11.16
C GLU A 113 -6.88 14.30 9.91
N ALA A 114 -6.61 14.87 8.72
CA ALA A 114 -7.20 14.42 7.47
C ALA A 114 -6.21 13.60 6.62
N PRO A 115 -6.62 12.45 6.06
CA PRO A 115 -5.82 11.73 5.07
C PRO A 115 -5.93 12.35 3.68
N GLU A 116 -4.95 12.06 2.82
CA GLU A 116 -5.10 12.09 1.38
C GLU A 116 -5.63 10.73 0.89
N MET A 117 -6.69 10.75 0.10
CA MET A 117 -7.25 9.55 -0.51
C MET A 117 -6.47 9.19 -1.76
N LEU A 118 -6.11 7.92 -1.89
CA LEU A 118 -5.55 7.32 -3.09
C LEU A 118 -6.70 6.81 -3.95
N VAL A 119 -6.87 7.41 -5.13
CA VAL A 119 -8.00 7.16 -6.04
C VAL A 119 -7.47 6.61 -7.35
N ASN A 120 -7.87 5.38 -7.70
CA ASN A 120 -7.67 4.85 -9.03
C ASN A 120 -8.72 5.42 -10.00
N ARG A 121 -8.25 5.95 -11.13
CA ARG A 121 -9.08 6.42 -12.24
C ARG A 121 -8.59 5.74 -13.50
N SER A 122 -9.21 4.63 -13.87
CA SER A 122 -8.88 3.91 -15.11
C SER A 122 -7.40 3.52 -15.21
N GLY A 123 -6.80 3.12 -14.09
CA GLY A 123 -5.39 2.74 -13.97
C GLY A 123 -4.43 3.88 -13.67
N GLU A 124 -4.91 5.12 -13.54
CA GLU A 124 -4.11 6.27 -13.11
C GLU A 124 -4.37 6.57 -11.64
N LEU A 125 -3.31 6.68 -10.84
CA LEU A 125 -3.41 7.07 -9.44
C LEU A 125 -3.57 8.59 -9.33
N ALA A 126 -4.63 9.03 -8.66
CA ALA A 126 -4.85 10.40 -8.26
C ALA A 126 -4.91 10.52 -6.74
N ARG A 127 -4.37 11.63 -6.21
CA ARG A 127 -4.49 12.01 -4.80
C ARG A 127 -5.57 13.06 -4.62
N VAL A 128 -6.45 12.86 -3.65
CA VAL A 128 -7.53 13.78 -3.32
C VAL A 128 -7.51 14.03 -1.83
N ALA A 129 -7.41 15.30 -1.41
CA ALA A 129 -7.48 15.65 0.00
C ALA A 129 -8.80 15.17 0.61
N GLY A 130 -8.72 14.42 1.71
CA GLY A 130 -9.88 14.08 2.53
C GLY A 130 -10.44 15.34 3.18
N VAL A 131 -11.75 15.46 3.24
CA VAL A 131 -12.40 16.53 4.00
C VAL A 131 -12.47 16.09 5.46
N ALA A 132 -11.76 16.76 6.36
CA ALA A 132 -12.05 16.68 7.78
C ALA A 132 -13.36 17.45 8.04
N ASP A 133 -14.49 16.80 7.80
CA ASP A 133 -15.76 17.34 8.26
C ASP A 133 -15.80 17.17 9.78
N GLY A 134 -15.37 18.22 10.48
CA GLY A 134 -15.52 18.36 11.91
C GLY A 134 -17.00 18.45 12.26
N VAL A 135 -17.64 17.31 12.50
CA VAL A 135 -18.92 17.22 13.20
C VAL A 135 -18.78 16.17 14.28
N PHE A 136 -18.58 16.66 15.51
CA PHE A 136 -18.72 15.92 16.76
C PHE A 136 -20.20 15.66 17.08
#